data_AF-H2XTS7-F1
#
_entry.id   AF-H2XTS7-F1
#
_cell.length_a   1.000
_cell.length_b   1.000
_cell.length_c   1.000
_cell.angle_alpha   90.00
_cell.angle_beta   90.00
_cell.angle_gamma   90.00
#
_symmetry.space_group_name_H-M   'P 1'
#
loop_
_entity.id
_entity.type
_entity.pdbx_description
1 polymer ?
#
loop_
_entity_poly.entity_id
_entity_poly.type
_entity_poly.pdbx_seq_one_letter_code
_entity_poly.pdbx_strand_id
1 'polypeptide(L)'
;MEMLQHDSNAVQYYTGFDDFEHLFFFFQCLGQAANNLKYQSSLMSPQEQLFVTLMKLRQAQDNKAIAILYNISENTVSKIFRTWVNFMYFQLKEIDTWPSNDNVKEYLPGFA
;
A
#
# COMPACT_ATOMS: atom_id res chain seq x y z
N MET A 1 -6.59 -11.89 -5.82
CA MET A 1 -6.83 -10.68 -6.64
C MET A 1 -8.18 -10.68 -7.37
N GLU A 2 -8.67 -11.83 -7.85
CA GLU A 2 -9.95 -11.91 -8.61
C GLU A 2 -11.14 -11.26 -7.90
N MET A 3 -11.21 -11.37 -6.56
CA MET A 3 -12.30 -10.76 -5.77
C MET A 3 -12.41 -9.23 -5.90
N LEU A 4 -11.34 -8.55 -6.34
CA LEU A 4 -11.29 -7.08 -6.44
C LEU A 4 -11.44 -6.58 -7.87
N GLN A 5 -11.21 -7.44 -8.87
CA GLN A 5 -11.16 -7.03 -10.28
C GLN A 5 -12.49 -6.48 -10.79
N HIS A 6 -13.59 -6.88 -10.17
CA HIS A 6 -14.94 -6.52 -10.59
C HIS A 6 -15.75 -5.79 -9.49
N ASP A 7 -15.09 -5.40 -8.39
CA ASP A 7 -15.74 -4.75 -7.25
C ASP A 7 -15.01 -3.46 -6.86
N SER A 8 -15.38 -2.36 -7.53
CA SER A 8 -14.82 -1.03 -7.24
C SER A 8 -15.12 -0.58 -5.81
N ASN A 9 -16.24 -1.00 -5.20
CA ASN A 9 -16.54 -0.66 -3.81
C ASN A 9 -15.54 -1.31 -2.87
N ALA A 10 -15.20 -2.58 -3.11
CA ALA A 10 -14.16 -3.26 -2.36
C ALA A 10 -12.78 -2.61 -2.58
N VAL A 11 -12.43 -2.25 -3.81
CA VAL A 11 -11.14 -1.58 -4.10
C VAL A 11 -11.04 -0.26 -3.34
N GLN A 12 -12.07 0.58 -3.39
CA GLN A 12 -12.11 1.86 -2.69
C GLN A 12 -12.07 1.67 -1.17
N TYR A 13 -12.81 0.69 -0.64
CA TYR A 13 -12.82 0.38 0.79
C TYR A 13 -11.45 -0.08 1.29
N TYR A 14 -10.82 -1.03 0.60
CA TYR A 14 -9.55 -1.63 1.03
C TYR A 14 -8.33 -0.76 0.73
N THR A 15 -8.31 -0.03 -0.37
CA THR A 15 -7.08 0.65 -0.84
C THR A 15 -7.21 2.16 -0.92
N GLY A 16 -8.43 2.68 -1.06
CA GLY A 16 -8.69 4.09 -1.34
C GLY A 16 -8.47 4.51 -2.80
N PHE A 17 -8.20 3.56 -3.72
CA PHE A 17 -8.27 3.78 -5.16
C PHE A 17 -9.69 3.58 -5.68
N ASP A 18 -10.09 4.39 -6.65
CA ASP A 18 -11.48 4.41 -7.15
C ASP A 18 -11.90 3.07 -7.79
N ASP A 19 -10.98 2.39 -8.48
CA ASP A 19 -11.21 1.12 -9.12
C ASP A 19 -9.91 0.30 -9.29
N PHE A 20 -10.07 -0.91 -9.81
CA PHE A 20 -8.97 -1.83 -10.05
C PHE A 20 -7.98 -1.32 -11.11
N GLU A 21 -8.44 -0.54 -12.10
CA GLU A 21 -7.58 -0.02 -13.17
C GLU A 21 -6.57 0.99 -12.59
N HIS A 22 -7.02 1.91 -11.74
CA HIS A 22 -6.15 2.87 -11.06
C HIS A 22 -5.17 2.18 -10.11
N LEU A 23 -5.63 1.19 -9.35
CA LEU A 23 -4.77 0.38 -8.49
C LEU A 23 -3.69 -0.35 -9.30
N PHE A 24 -4.08 -0.95 -10.44
CA PHE A 24 -3.16 -1.68 -11.30
C PHE A 24 -2.16 -0.74 -11.99
N PHE A 25 -2.62 0.42 -12.46
CA PHE A 25 -1.76 1.46 -13.01
C PHE A 25 -0.73 1.92 -11.97
N PHE A 26 -1.13 2.13 -10.72
CA PHE A 26 -0.20 2.44 -9.64
C PHE A 26 0.87 1.35 -9.47
N PHE A 27 0.49 0.06 -9.48
CA PHE A 27 1.45 -1.04 -9.45
C PHE A 27 2.43 -0.98 -10.63
N GLN A 28 1.96 -0.65 -11.84
CA GLN A 28 2.83 -0.49 -13.02
C GLN A 28 3.82 0.67 -12.87
N CYS A 29 3.40 1.78 -12.26
CA CYS A 29 4.27 2.94 -11.98
C CYS A 29 5.43 2.61 -11.02
N LEU A 30 5.27 1.60 -10.15
CA LEU A 30 6.36 1.12 -9.29
C LEU A 30 7.45 0.35 -10.07
N GLY A 31 7.18 0.02 -11.33
CA GLY A 31 8.14 -0.59 -12.25
C GLY A 31 8.58 -2.00 -11.87
N GLN A 32 9.59 -2.52 -12.60
CA GLN A 32 10.06 -3.90 -12.45
C GLN A 32 10.72 -4.20 -11.10
N ALA A 33 11.13 -3.17 -10.36
CA ALA A 33 11.68 -3.33 -9.02
C ALA A 33 10.65 -3.92 -8.05
N ALA A 34 9.35 -3.65 -8.25
CA ALA A 34 8.27 -4.24 -7.45
C ALA A 34 8.22 -5.77 -7.52
N ASN A 35 8.74 -6.37 -8.61
CA ASN A 35 8.82 -7.82 -8.77
C ASN A 35 10.08 -8.42 -8.09
N ASN A 36 11.05 -7.59 -7.71
CA ASN A 36 12.40 -8.01 -7.28
C ASN A 36 12.77 -7.46 -5.90
N LEU A 37 11.80 -7.48 -4.96
CA LEU A 37 12.01 -6.98 -3.61
C LEU A 37 12.88 -7.93 -2.77
N LYS A 38 13.53 -7.36 -1.73
CA LYS A 38 14.44 -8.11 -0.83
C LYS A 38 13.76 -9.31 -0.15
N TYR A 39 12.47 -9.18 0.15
CA TYR A 39 11.64 -10.29 0.60
C TYR A 39 10.55 -10.53 -0.43
N GLN A 40 10.44 -11.78 -0.87
CA GLN A 40 9.39 -12.25 -1.77
C GLN A 40 8.69 -13.42 -1.09
N SER A 41 7.37 -13.29 -0.92
CA SER A 41 6.56 -14.43 -0.52
C SER A 41 6.41 -15.37 -1.71
N SER A 42 6.71 -16.66 -1.54
CA SER A 42 6.37 -17.69 -2.53
C SER A 42 4.87 -18.03 -2.54
N LEU A 43 4.12 -17.50 -1.56
CA LEU A 43 2.68 -17.78 -1.38
C LEU A 43 1.80 -16.69 -1.98
N MET A 44 2.37 -15.55 -2.40
CA MET A 44 1.61 -14.39 -2.88
C MET A 44 2.34 -13.68 -4.00
N SER A 45 1.59 -13.30 -5.04
CA SER A 45 2.12 -12.45 -6.11
C SER A 45 2.52 -11.05 -5.59
N PRO A 46 3.45 -10.34 -6.25
CA PRO A 46 3.81 -8.96 -5.89
C PRO A 46 2.58 -8.03 -5.79
N GLN A 47 1.62 -8.16 -6.69
CA GLN A 47 0.39 -7.37 -6.67
C GLN A 47 -0.46 -7.64 -5.42
N GLU A 48 -0.60 -8.91 -5.01
CA GLU A 48 -1.33 -9.25 -3.78
C GLU A 48 -0.61 -8.75 -2.53
N GLN A 49 0.72 -8.79 -2.54
CA GLN A 49 1.52 -8.23 -1.45
C GLN A 49 1.36 -6.71 -1.35
N LEU A 50 1.33 -6.01 -2.50
CA LEU A 50 1.00 -4.58 -2.54
C LEU A 50 -0.41 -4.32 -1.98
N PHE A 51 -1.41 -5.08 -2.43
CA PHE A 51 -2.78 -4.92 -1.97
C PHE A 51 -2.90 -5.08 -0.45
N VAL A 52 -2.30 -6.14 0.12
CA VAL A 52 -2.24 -6.33 1.58
C VAL A 52 -1.57 -5.14 2.28
N THR A 53 -0.53 -4.57 1.66
CA THR A 53 0.16 -3.40 2.22
C THR A 53 -0.75 -2.17 2.22
N LEU A 54 -1.43 -1.88 1.12
CA LEU A 54 -2.39 -0.76 1.03
C LEU A 54 -3.57 -0.95 1.98
N MET A 55 -4.09 -2.16 2.10
CA MET A 55 -5.14 -2.53 3.04
C MET A 55 -4.76 -2.22 4.49
N LYS A 56 -3.53 -2.57 4.88
CA LYS A 56 -3.01 -2.21 6.20
C LYS A 56 -2.87 -0.70 6.39
N LEU A 57 -2.35 0.01 5.39
CA LEU A 57 -2.18 1.47 5.47
C LEU A 57 -3.52 2.20 5.57
N ARG A 58 -4.53 1.74 4.82
CA ARG A 58 -5.85 2.37 4.77
C ARG A 58 -6.70 2.08 6.01
N GLN A 59 -6.71 0.83 6.48
CA GLN A 59 -7.65 0.37 7.50
C GLN A 59 -7.01 0.07 8.86
N ALA A 60 -5.68 0.26 8.99
CA ALA A 60 -4.93 -0.14 10.18
C ALA A 60 -5.13 -1.62 10.57
N GLN A 61 -5.41 -2.47 9.59
CA GLN A 61 -5.77 -3.87 9.81
C GLN A 61 -4.61 -4.64 10.45
N ASP A 62 -4.91 -5.50 11.42
CA ASP A 62 -3.92 -6.25 12.18
C ASP A 62 -3.31 -7.40 11.36
N ASN A 63 -2.12 -7.87 11.75
CA ASN A 63 -1.45 -8.96 11.03
C ASN A 63 -2.23 -10.28 11.11
N LYS A 64 -2.94 -10.53 12.21
CA LYS A 64 -3.67 -11.77 12.43
C LYS A 64 -4.89 -11.87 11.52
N ALA A 65 -5.68 -10.82 11.36
CA ALA A 65 -6.79 -10.82 10.42
C ALA A 65 -6.34 -11.12 8.98
N ILE A 66 -5.23 -10.51 8.55
CA ILE A 66 -4.69 -10.74 7.21
C ILE A 66 -4.11 -12.15 7.07
N ALA A 67 -3.41 -12.63 8.09
CA ALA A 67 -2.89 -13.99 8.15
C ALA A 67 -4.01 -15.03 7.96
N ILE A 68 -5.16 -14.83 8.62
CA ILE A 68 -6.35 -15.67 8.48
C ILE A 68 -6.94 -15.55 7.06
N LEU A 69 -7.12 -14.33 6.56
CA LEU A 69 -7.73 -14.08 5.24
C LEU A 69 -6.93 -14.71 4.08
N TYR A 70 -5.61 -14.67 4.16
CA TYR A 70 -4.71 -15.17 3.12
C TYR A 70 -4.12 -16.55 3.43
N ASN A 71 -4.49 -17.17 4.56
CA ASN A 71 -3.94 -18.44 5.04
C ASN A 71 -2.40 -18.47 5.06
N ILE A 72 -1.79 -17.43 5.63
CA ILE A 72 -0.34 -17.28 5.79
C ILE A 72 0.01 -16.98 7.25
N SER A 73 1.29 -17.05 7.62
CA SER A 73 1.72 -16.69 8.97
C SER A 73 1.70 -15.17 9.20
N GLU A 74 1.44 -14.72 10.43
CA GLU A 74 1.58 -13.29 10.81
C GLU A 74 2.99 -12.76 10.55
N ASN A 75 4.01 -13.62 10.69
CA ASN A 75 5.39 -13.28 10.36
C ASN A 75 5.56 -12.98 8.86
N THR A 76 4.90 -13.75 7.99
CA THR A 76 4.85 -13.50 6.54
C THR A 76 4.22 -12.13 6.28
N VAL A 77 3.07 -11.82 6.89
CA VAL A 77 2.41 -10.51 6.76
C VAL A 77 3.33 -9.36 7.20
N SER A 78 3.99 -9.51 8.35
CA SER A 78 4.93 -8.51 8.87
C SER A 78 6.10 -8.25 7.92
N LYS A 79 6.68 -9.31 7.34
CA LYS A 79 7.78 -9.20 6.36
C LYS A 79 7.33 -8.55 5.06
N ILE A 80 6.14 -8.91 4.55
CA ILE A 80 5.52 -8.27 3.38
C ILE A 80 5.40 -6.76 3.65
N PHE A 81 4.68 -6.40 4.71
CA PHE A 81 4.37 -5.01 5.02
C PHE A 81 5.64 -4.14 5.17
N ARG A 82 6.62 -4.59 5.95
CA ARG A 82 7.88 -3.85 6.14
C ARG A 82 8.66 -3.68 4.84
N THR A 83 8.65 -4.69 3.97
CA THR A 83 9.40 -4.65 2.71
C THR A 83 8.74 -3.67 1.74
N TRP A 84 7.42 -3.75 1.59
CA TRP A 84 6.66 -2.91 0.67
C TRP A 84 6.59 -1.45 1.11
N VAL A 85 6.40 -1.16 2.40
CA VAL A 85 6.39 0.24 2.90
C VAL A 85 7.73 0.92 2.66
N ASN A 86 8.85 0.24 2.94
CA ASN A 86 10.17 0.80 2.68
C ASN A 86 10.41 1.02 1.19
N PHE A 87 10.03 0.05 0.35
CA PHE A 87 10.14 0.18 -1.09
C PHE A 87 9.32 1.37 -1.62
N MET A 88 8.04 1.46 -1.25
CA MET A 88 7.16 2.55 -1.67
C MET A 88 7.67 3.90 -1.16
N TYR A 89 8.21 3.99 0.05
CA TYR A 89 8.85 5.22 0.53
C TYR A 89 9.95 5.69 -0.43
N PHE A 90 10.86 4.80 -0.83
CA PHE A 90 11.93 5.17 -1.76
C PHE A 90 11.44 5.50 -3.18
N GLN A 91 10.35 4.88 -3.63
CA GLN A 91 9.75 5.19 -4.95
C GLN A 91 8.98 6.51 -4.94
N LEU A 92 8.27 6.81 -3.86
CA LEU A 92 7.31 7.93 -3.79
C LEU A 92 7.89 9.18 -3.10
N LYS A 93 9.05 9.10 -2.44
CA LYS A 93 9.68 10.26 -1.78
C LYS A 93 10.01 11.42 -2.71
N GLU A 94 10.12 11.16 -4.01
CA GLU A 94 10.39 12.19 -5.02
C GLU A 94 9.13 13.02 -5.35
N ILE A 95 7.95 12.55 -4.94
CA ILE A 95 6.71 13.31 -5.03
C ILE A 95 6.73 14.35 -3.92
N ASP A 96 6.84 15.62 -4.31
CA ASP A 96 6.79 16.75 -3.37
C ASP A 96 5.37 16.88 -2.80
N THR A 97 5.13 16.13 -1.73
CA THR A 97 3.85 16.07 -1.01
C THR A 97 3.80 17.08 0.14
N TRP A 98 4.95 17.66 0.51
CA TRP A 98 5.01 18.60 1.61
C TRP A 98 4.74 20.02 1.09
N PRO A 99 3.75 20.73 1.64
CA PRO A 99 3.54 22.13 1.28
C PRO A 99 4.79 22.95 1.58
N SER A 100 5.05 23.99 0.78
CA SER A 100 6.18 24.90 1.03
C SER A 100 6.14 25.44 2.46
N ASN A 101 7.32 25.79 3.00
CA ASN A 101 7.40 26.37 4.35
C ASN A 101 6.51 27.62 4.52
N ASP A 102 6.31 28.38 3.44
CA ASP A 102 5.44 29.56 3.44
C ASP A 102 3.96 29.15 3.58
N ASN A 103 3.51 28.15 2.80
CA ASN A 103 2.16 27.58 2.94
C ASN A 103 1.97 27.00 4.35
N VAL A 104 2.96 26.30 4.89
CA VAL A 104 2.87 25.73 6.24
C VAL A 104 2.68 26.83 7.28
N LYS A 105 3.43 27.94 7.20
CA LYS A 105 3.31 29.07 8.14
C LYS A 105 1.98 29.81 8.00
N GLU A 106 1.46 29.95 6.78
CA GLU A 106 0.21 30.66 6.51
C GLU A 106 -1.01 29.89 7.03
N TYR A 107 -1.01 28.56 6.88
CA TYR A 107 -2.17 27.71 7.19
C TYR A 107 -2.06 26.91 8.49
N LEU A 108 -0.90 26.91 9.18
CA LEU A 108 -0.78 26.32 10.50
C LEU A 108 -1.73 27.04 11.47
N PRO A 109 -2.64 26.33 12.15
CA PRO A 109 -3.42 26.96 13.21
C PRO A 109 -2.45 27.47 14.28
N GLY A 110 -2.54 28.77 14.59
CA GLY A 110 -1.78 29.36 15.69
C GLY A 110 -2.08 28.61 16.98
N PHE A 111 -1.05 28.23 17.73
CA PHE A 111 -1.23 27.70 19.08
C PHE A 111 -1.90 28.79 19.93
N ALA A 112 -3.18 28.59 20.24
CA ALA A 112 -3.92 29.38 21.23
C ALA A 112 -3.48 29.02 22.64
#